data_AF-A0A2K8T602-F1
#
_entry.id   AF-A0A2K8T602-F1
#
_cell.length_a   1.000
_cell.length_b   1.000
_cell.length_c   1.000
_cell.angle_alpha   90.00
_cell.angle_beta   90.00
_cell.angle_gamma   90.00
#
_symmetry.space_group_name_H-M   'P 1'
#
loop_
_entity.id
_entity.type
_entity.pdbx_description
1 polymer ?
#
loop_
_entity_poly.entity_id
_entity_poly.type
_entity_poly.pdbx_seq_one_letter_code
_entity_poly.pdbx_strand_id
1 'polypeptide(L)'
;MTYIIYSHQQLQLKSIARLKQIYSEIGCTVEVSDKRCKDAWISAIVNYQASKIEKIAPAAPDEQALAQAQLDNDIAAQSQPVALEQLRIAEISFDHHEYYALDKLIASITHDDNHLTQRWVVMLNDKEVFRANTLMRCHRFICTNYKADFSRDVEKRVGSRTSYANQHQRIN
;
A
#
# COMPACT_ATOMS: atom_id res chain seq x y z
N MET A 1 -38.89 -12.91 9.92
CA MET A 1 -37.67 -13.51 10.51
C MET A 1 -36.49 -13.04 9.69
N THR A 2 -35.63 -12.18 10.24
CA THR A 2 -34.45 -11.64 9.56
C THR A 2 -33.33 -12.69 9.54
N TYR A 3 -32.99 -13.18 8.36
CA TYR A 3 -31.83 -14.06 8.19
C TYR A 3 -30.56 -13.19 8.23
N ILE A 4 -29.70 -13.40 9.21
CA ILE A 4 -28.43 -12.67 9.29
C ILE A 4 -27.42 -13.37 8.38
N ILE A 5 -26.93 -12.65 7.37
CA ILE A 5 -25.86 -13.11 6.50
C ILE A 5 -24.54 -12.55 7.03
N TYR A 6 -23.54 -13.42 7.12
CA TYR A 6 -22.20 -13.06 7.58
C TYR A 6 -21.24 -13.16 6.41
N SER A 7 -20.48 -12.10 6.16
CA SER A 7 -19.42 -12.15 5.14
C SER A 7 -18.22 -12.94 5.64
N HIS A 8 -17.42 -13.46 4.70
CA HIS A 8 -16.19 -14.21 5.03
C HIS A 8 -15.24 -13.39 5.93
N GLN A 9 -15.04 -12.11 5.63
CA GLN A 9 -14.20 -11.22 6.43
C GLN A 9 -14.72 -11.04 7.86
N GLN A 10 -16.04 -10.91 8.04
CA GLN A 10 -16.65 -10.79 9.36
C GLN A 10 -16.43 -12.06 10.20
N LEU A 11 -16.50 -13.25 9.58
CA LEU A 11 -16.27 -14.53 10.24
C LEU A 11 -14.78 -14.73 10.60
N GLN A 12 -13.86 -14.30 9.71
CA GLN A 12 -12.42 -14.32 9.96
C GLN A 12 -12.01 -13.49 11.20
N LEU A 13 -12.73 -12.43 11.54
CA LEU A 13 -12.45 -11.63 12.74
C LEU A 13 -13.02 -12.23 14.04
N LYS A 14 -13.83 -13.30 13.97
CA LYS A 14 -14.42 -13.93 15.15
C LYS A 14 -13.54 -15.06 15.72
N SER A 15 -13.71 -15.32 17.01
CA SER A 15 -13.11 -16.49 17.66
C SER A 15 -13.83 -17.78 17.25
N ILE A 16 -13.15 -18.92 17.35
CA ILE A 16 -13.72 -20.23 17.03
C ILE A 16 -14.97 -20.54 17.88
N ALA A 17 -15.02 -20.09 19.13
CA ALA A 17 -16.19 -20.23 20.00
C ALA A 17 -17.40 -19.47 19.45
N ARG A 18 -17.19 -18.23 18.97
CA ARG A 18 -18.25 -17.44 18.36
C ARG A 18 -18.71 -18.03 17.02
N LEU A 19 -17.80 -18.61 16.23
CA LEU A 19 -18.16 -19.30 14.99
C LEU A 19 -19.07 -20.51 15.25
N LYS A 20 -18.77 -21.33 16.28
CA LYS A 20 -19.65 -22.44 16.70
C LYS A 20 -21.02 -21.96 17.13
N GLN A 21 -21.08 -20.83 17.84
CA GLN A 21 -22.34 -20.23 18.24
C GLN A 21 -23.15 -19.77 17.02
N ILE A 22 -22.51 -19.05 16.09
CA ILE A 22 -23.14 -18.61 14.84
C ILE A 22 -23.63 -19.80 14.02
N TYR A 23 -22.84 -20.86 13.92
CA TYR A 23 -23.19 -22.10 13.23
C TYR A 23 -24.51 -22.69 13.76
N SER A 24 -24.71 -22.71 15.09
CA SER A 24 -25.96 -23.14 15.71
C SER A 24 -27.09 -22.11 15.55
N GLU A 25 -26.80 -20.82 15.70
CA GLU A 25 -27.77 -19.71 15.57
C GLU A 25 -28.41 -19.70 14.17
N ILE A 26 -27.64 -19.94 13.11
CA ILE A 26 -28.15 -19.98 11.73
C ILE A 26 -28.78 -21.33 11.35
N GLY A 27 -28.69 -22.34 12.24
CA GLY A 27 -29.16 -23.69 11.99
C GLY A 27 -28.39 -24.39 10.86
N CYS A 28 -27.07 -24.18 10.80
CA CYS A 28 -26.24 -24.79 9.76
C CYS A 28 -26.21 -26.32 9.92
N THR A 29 -26.45 -27.04 8.83
CA THR A 29 -26.45 -28.51 8.78
C THR A 29 -25.24 -29.08 8.05
N VAL A 30 -24.28 -28.23 7.65
CA VAL A 30 -23.11 -28.64 6.86
C VAL A 30 -22.04 -29.25 7.77
N GLU A 31 -21.64 -30.49 7.51
CA GLU A 31 -20.61 -31.14 8.31
C GLU A 31 -19.28 -30.38 8.27
N VAL A 32 -18.72 -30.14 9.47
CA VAL A 32 -17.42 -29.52 9.63
C VAL A 32 -16.36 -30.63 9.74
N SER A 33 -15.52 -30.73 8.71
CA SER A 33 -14.47 -31.76 8.59
C SER A 33 -13.47 -31.73 9.76
N ASP A 34 -12.99 -30.53 10.12
CA ASP A 34 -12.10 -30.33 11.27
C ASP A 34 -12.70 -29.33 12.27
N LYS A 35 -13.16 -29.83 13.41
CA LYS A 35 -13.78 -29.03 14.48
C LYS A 35 -12.80 -28.18 15.28
N ARG A 36 -11.48 -28.37 15.11
CA ARG A 36 -10.40 -27.58 15.72
C ARG A 36 -9.91 -26.46 14.80
N CYS A 37 -10.12 -26.59 13.48
CA CYS A 37 -9.70 -25.62 12.48
C CYS A 37 -10.73 -24.49 12.32
N LYS A 38 -10.28 -23.25 12.45
CA LYS A 38 -11.13 -22.05 12.31
C LYS A 38 -11.70 -21.92 10.89
N ASP A 39 -10.86 -22.13 9.87
CA ASP A 39 -11.29 -21.98 8.47
C ASP A 39 -12.33 -23.04 8.08
N ALA A 40 -12.26 -24.24 8.65
CA ALA A 40 -13.28 -25.27 8.43
C ALA A 40 -14.68 -24.82 8.90
N TRP A 41 -14.76 -24.12 10.04
CA TRP A 41 -16.03 -23.53 10.53
C TRP A 41 -16.51 -22.39 9.62
N ILE A 42 -15.60 -21.55 9.14
CA ILE A 42 -15.93 -20.43 8.26
C ILE A 42 -16.47 -20.95 6.93
N SER A 43 -15.78 -21.90 6.31
CA SER A 43 -16.20 -22.53 5.05
C SER A 43 -17.57 -23.19 5.16
N ALA A 44 -17.84 -23.92 6.25
CA ALA A 44 -19.15 -24.55 6.45
C ALA A 44 -20.30 -23.52 6.56
N ILE A 45 -20.08 -22.42 7.30
CA ILE A 45 -21.07 -21.34 7.45
C ILE A 45 -21.32 -20.63 6.11
N VAL A 46 -20.25 -20.27 5.39
CA VAL A 46 -20.33 -19.56 4.10
C VAL A 46 -21.03 -20.43 3.06
N ASN A 47 -20.67 -21.71 2.96
CA ASN A 47 -21.29 -22.64 2.01
C ASN A 47 -22.78 -22.83 2.28
N TYR A 48 -23.16 -22.95 3.56
CA TYR A 48 -24.57 -23.02 3.95
C TYR A 48 -25.33 -21.75 3.58
N GLN A 49 -24.73 -20.58 3.82
CA GLN A 49 -25.33 -19.29 3.46
C GLN A 49 -25.48 -19.15 1.95
N ALA A 50 -24.46 -19.49 1.16
CA ALA A 50 -24.50 -19.47 -0.30
C ALA A 50 -25.59 -20.40 -0.86
N SER A 51 -25.63 -21.65 -0.39
CA SER A 51 -26.65 -22.63 -0.80
C SER A 51 -28.08 -22.17 -0.46
N LYS A 52 -28.25 -21.48 0.68
CA LYS A 52 -29.55 -20.94 1.09
C LYS A 52 -29.96 -19.72 0.25
N ILE A 53 -29.01 -18.90 -0.17
CA ILE A 53 -29.24 -17.74 -1.05
C ILE A 53 -29.62 -18.22 -2.46
N GLU A 54 -28.89 -19.17 -3.04
CA GLU A 54 -29.21 -19.77 -4.34
C GLU A 54 -30.59 -20.43 -4.36
N LYS A 55 -31.03 -20.98 -3.23
CA LYS A 55 -32.36 -21.60 -3.10
C LYS A 55 -33.51 -20.57 -3.01
N ILE A 56 -33.21 -19.31 -2.69
CA ILE A 56 -34.20 -18.23 -2.53
C ILE A 56 -34.28 -17.36 -3.80
N ALA A 57 -33.25 -17.33 -4.63
CA ALA A 57 -33.22 -16.60 -5.90
C ALA A 57 -33.19 -17.58 -7.09
N PRO A 58 -34.30 -17.82 -7.82
CA PRO A 58 -34.20 -18.54 -9.07
C PRO A 58 -33.44 -17.66 -10.07
N ALA A 59 -32.31 -18.19 -10.55
CA ALA A 59 -31.53 -17.77 -11.72
C ALA A 59 -31.80 -16.35 -12.26
N ALA A 60 -30.99 -15.39 -11.83
CA ALA A 60 -30.70 -14.18 -12.62
C ALA A 60 -29.19 -14.10 -12.86
N PRO A 61 -28.66 -14.85 -13.86
CA PRO A 61 -27.24 -14.83 -14.17
C PRO A 61 -26.99 -13.78 -15.25
N ASP A 62 -26.89 -12.50 -14.90
CA ASP A 62 -26.37 -11.50 -15.84
C ASP A 62 -25.69 -10.33 -15.12
N GLU A 63 -26.29 -9.78 -14.05
CA GLU A 63 -25.74 -8.56 -13.41
C GLU A 63 -24.50 -8.83 -12.54
N GLN A 64 -24.39 -9.98 -11.89
CA GLN A 64 -23.23 -10.32 -11.06
C GLN A 64 -21.98 -10.65 -11.89
N ALA A 65 -22.16 -11.30 -13.05
CA ALA A 65 -21.08 -11.56 -13.99
C ALA A 65 -20.58 -10.26 -14.64
N LEU A 66 -21.51 -9.34 -14.97
CA LEU A 66 -21.15 -8.01 -15.47
C LEU A 66 -20.43 -7.17 -14.42
N ALA A 67 -20.85 -7.24 -13.15
CA ALA A 67 -20.19 -6.53 -12.05
C ALA A 67 -18.79 -7.09 -11.75
N GLN A 68 -18.60 -8.40 -11.87
CA GLN A 68 -17.26 -9.01 -11.71
C GLN A 68 -16.35 -8.66 -12.89
N ALA A 69 -16.86 -8.66 -14.13
CA ALA A 69 -16.09 -8.24 -15.30
C ALA A 69 -15.75 -6.75 -15.28
N GLN A 70 -16.65 -5.90 -14.77
CA GLN A 70 -16.38 -4.49 -14.53
C GLN A 70 -15.30 -4.32 -13.47
N LEU A 71 -15.37 -5.06 -12.36
CA LEU A 71 -14.36 -5.03 -11.31
C LEU A 71 -13.00 -5.54 -11.82
N ASP A 72 -12.96 -6.60 -12.61
CA ASP A 72 -11.72 -7.12 -13.19
C ASP A 72 -11.12 -6.14 -14.21
N ASN A 73 -11.95 -5.44 -14.99
CA ASN A 73 -11.50 -4.35 -15.88
C ASN A 73 -11.00 -3.13 -15.09
N ASP A 74 -11.68 -2.75 -14.00
CA ASP A 74 -11.25 -1.67 -13.13
C ASP A 74 -9.95 -2.06 -12.41
N ILE A 75 -9.81 -3.30 -11.95
CA ILE A 75 -8.56 -3.84 -11.38
C ILE A 75 -7.47 -3.86 -12.44
N ALA A 76 -7.74 -4.27 -13.68
CA ALA A 76 -6.76 -4.25 -14.77
C ALA A 76 -6.36 -2.81 -15.16
N ALA A 77 -7.30 -1.86 -15.13
CA ALA A 77 -7.06 -0.45 -15.38
C ALA A 77 -6.28 0.21 -14.23
N GLN A 78 -6.54 -0.19 -12.98
CA GLN A 78 -5.77 0.21 -11.79
C GLN A 78 -4.43 -0.55 -11.67
N SER A 79 -4.32 -1.71 -12.33
CA SER A 79 -3.11 -2.51 -12.54
C SER A 79 -2.41 -2.13 -13.84
N GLN A 80 -2.62 -0.90 -14.33
CA GLN A 80 -1.50 -0.24 -14.98
C GLN A 80 -0.33 -0.34 -14.00
N PRO A 81 0.86 -0.75 -14.46
CA PRO A 81 2.04 -0.57 -13.64
C PRO A 81 2.11 0.93 -13.42
N VAL A 82 1.60 1.40 -12.27
CA VAL A 82 2.05 2.63 -11.65
C VAL A 82 3.54 2.43 -11.70
N ALA A 83 4.18 3.11 -12.65
CA ALA A 83 5.60 3.01 -12.86
C ALA A 83 6.15 3.13 -11.45
N LEU A 84 6.64 2.01 -10.91
CA LEU A 84 7.28 2.03 -9.62
C LEU A 84 8.26 3.17 -9.81
N GLU A 85 8.09 4.27 -9.08
CA GLU A 85 9.10 5.31 -9.02
C GLU A 85 10.30 4.58 -8.43
N GLN A 86 11.06 3.94 -9.31
CA GLN A 86 12.15 3.08 -8.94
C GLN A 86 13.19 4.06 -8.48
N LEU A 87 13.30 4.15 -7.16
CA LEU A 87 14.35 4.87 -6.48
C LEU A 87 15.67 4.32 -7.03
N ARG A 88 16.28 5.07 -7.95
CA ARG A 88 17.54 4.71 -8.56
C ARG A 88 18.65 5.23 -7.69
N ILE A 89 19.60 4.36 -7.37
CA ILE A 89 20.77 4.70 -6.58
C ILE A 89 21.96 4.84 -7.52
N ALA A 90 22.69 5.94 -7.42
CA ALA A 90 23.95 6.15 -8.09
C ALA A 90 25.05 6.26 -7.03
N GLU A 91 25.95 5.28 -7.00
CA GLU A 91 27.19 5.36 -6.22
C GLU A 91 28.18 6.21 -7.03
N ILE A 92 28.39 7.46 -6.60
CA ILE A 92 29.35 8.37 -7.24
C ILE A 92 30.76 8.07 -6.70
N SER A 93 30.84 7.76 -5.40
CA SER A 93 32.05 7.26 -4.73
C SER A 93 31.64 6.46 -3.48
N PHE A 94 32.62 5.81 -2.85
CA PHE A 94 32.41 5.13 -1.57
C PHE A 94 31.79 6.05 -0.50
N ASP A 95 32.09 7.34 -0.55
CA ASP A 95 31.65 8.32 0.44
C ASP A 95 30.48 9.19 -0.02
N HIS A 96 30.01 9.01 -1.27
CA HIS A 96 28.95 9.83 -1.87
C HIS A 96 27.99 8.99 -2.70
N HIS A 97 26.74 8.95 -2.25
CA HIS A 97 25.67 8.20 -2.89
C HIS A 97 24.50 9.13 -3.20
N GLU A 98 23.91 8.99 -4.37
CA GLU A 98 22.79 9.80 -4.82
C GLU A 98 21.57 8.94 -5.08
N TYR A 99 20.40 9.50 -4.79
CA TYR A 99 19.12 8.84 -4.92
C TYR A 99 18.25 9.65 -5.86
N TYR A 100 17.72 8.99 -6.87
CA TYR A 100 16.97 9.57 -7.96
C TYR A 100 15.57 8.98 -8.03
N ALA A 101 14.59 9.84 -8.27
CA ALA A 101 13.21 9.49 -8.59
C ALA A 101 12.84 10.12 -9.93
N LEU A 102 12.45 9.31 -10.92
CA LEU A 102 12.12 9.81 -12.27
C LEU A 102 13.23 10.74 -12.82
N ASP A 103 14.49 10.31 -12.67
CA ASP A 103 15.72 11.06 -13.04
C ASP A 103 15.92 12.41 -12.33
N LYS A 104 15.15 12.69 -11.28
CA LYS A 104 15.35 13.86 -10.41
C LYS A 104 16.09 13.45 -9.13
N LEU A 105 17.18 14.16 -8.81
CA LEU A 105 17.88 13.99 -7.54
C LEU A 105 16.93 14.37 -6.39
N ILE A 106 16.73 13.43 -5.48
CA ILE A 106 15.87 13.63 -4.31
C ILE A 106 16.66 13.68 -3.01
N ALA A 107 17.75 12.93 -2.91
CA ALA A 107 18.59 12.82 -1.72
C ALA A 107 20.03 12.47 -2.11
N SER A 108 20.97 12.86 -1.27
CA SER A 108 22.33 12.32 -1.28
C SER A 108 22.72 11.86 0.12
N ILE A 109 23.64 10.89 0.17
CA ILE A 109 24.35 10.51 1.40
C ILE A 109 25.80 10.88 1.21
N THR A 110 26.34 11.65 2.14
CA THR A 110 27.75 12.07 2.16
C THR A 110 28.43 11.63 3.44
N HIS A 111 29.73 11.34 3.34
CA HIS A 111 30.59 11.12 4.50
C HIS A 111 31.14 12.45 5.04
N ASP A 112 31.02 12.67 6.35
CA ASP A 112 31.51 13.83 7.08
C ASP A 112 32.58 13.40 8.09
N ASP A 113 33.84 13.70 7.77
CA ASP A 113 35.02 13.33 8.56
C ASP A 113 35.12 14.05 9.91
N ASN A 114 34.38 15.14 10.11
CA ASN A 114 34.42 15.91 11.36
C ASN A 114 33.66 15.23 12.51
N HIS A 115 32.82 14.24 12.23
CA HIS A 115 31.97 13.60 13.22
C HIS A 115 32.44 12.18 13.53
N LEU A 116 32.90 11.90 14.75
CA LEU A 116 33.52 10.62 15.07
C LEU A 116 32.54 9.43 15.13
N THR A 117 31.29 9.66 15.55
CA THR A 117 30.32 8.59 15.83
C THR A 117 29.19 8.51 14.81
N GLN A 118 28.97 9.56 14.01
CA GLN A 118 27.85 9.66 13.07
C GLN A 118 28.30 10.33 11.77
N ARG A 119 29.12 9.64 11.00
CA ARG A 119 29.80 10.17 9.80
C ARG A 119 28.91 10.27 8.57
N TRP A 120 27.85 9.49 8.49
CA TRP A 120 27.01 9.42 7.28
C TRP A 120 25.85 10.40 7.41
N VAL A 121 25.74 11.31 6.45
CA VAL A 121 24.77 12.41 6.46
C VAL A 121 23.82 12.28 5.28
N VAL A 122 22.52 12.38 5.52
CA VAL A 122 21.49 12.44 4.47
C VAL A 122 21.17 13.91 4.21
N MET A 123 21.34 14.32 2.96
CA MET A 123 21.09 15.67 2.48
C MET A 123 19.89 15.67 1.52
N LEU A 124 18.86 16.48 1.82
CA LEU A 124 17.72 16.74 0.94
C LEU A 124 17.70 18.21 0.58
N ASN A 125 17.74 18.53 -0.72
CA ASN A 125 17.77 19.93 -1.17
C ASN A 125 18.84 20.75 -0.43
N ASP A 126 20.05 20.21 -0.32
CA ASP A 126 21.19 20.83 0.37
C ASP A 126 20.99 21.06 1.88
N LYS A 127 19.98 20.43 2.49
CA LYS A 127 19.72 20.48 3.92
C LYS A 127 19.93 19.10 4.55
N GLU A 128 20.70 19.06 5.63
CA GLU A 128 20.83 17.87 6.47
C GLU A 128 19.48 17.54 7.12
N VAL A 129 19.02 16.30 6.94
CA VAL A 129 17.77 15.81 7.54
C VAL A 129 17.97 14.63 8.48
N PHE A 130 19.07 13.89 8.32
CA PHE A 130 19.34 12.70 9.10
C PHE A 130 20.83 12.37 9.08
N ARG A 131 21.32 11.76 10.16
CA ARG A 131 22.71 11.38 10.33
C ARG A 131 22.82 10.05 11.05
N ALA A 132 23.76 9.20 10.64
CA ALA A 132 24.00 7.90 11.26
C ALA A 132 25.47 7.47 11.24
N ASN A 133 25.76 6.42 12.00
CA ASN A 133 27.09 5.80 12.07
C ASN A 133 27.40 4.88 10.89
N THR A 134 26.41 4.48 10.09
CA THR A 134 26.59 3.60 8.93
C THR A 134 25.78 4.06 7.72
N LEU A 135 26.35 3.91 6.53
CA LEU A 135 25.70 4.14 5.24
C LEU A 135 24.34 3.42 5.15
N MET A 136 24.28 2.16 5.58
CA MET A 136 23.06 1.33 5.53
C MET A 136 21.90 1.90 6.34
N ARG A 137 22.16 2.60 7.45
CA ARG A 137 21.12 3.27 8.24
C ARG A 137 20.55 4.48 7.50
N CYS A 138 21.42 5.26 6.86
CA CYS A 138 21.00 6.37 6.00
C CYS A 138 20.21 5.88 4.78
N HIS A 139 20.67 4.82 4.12
CA HIS A 139 19.92 4.17 3.03
C HIS A 139 18.51 3.74 3.48
N ARG A 140 18.40 3.05 4.62
CA ARG A 140 17.10 2.62 5.15
C ARG A 140 16.19 3.78 5.51
N PHE A 141 16.75 4.87 6.05
CA PHE A 141 16.02 6.11 6.31
C PHE A 141 15.41 6.67 5.02
N ILE A 142 16.19 6.77 3.94
CA ILE A 142 15.70 7.28 2.65
C ILE A 142 14.59 6.36 2.11
N CYS A 143 14.81 5.04 2.03
CA CYS A 143 13.81 4.11 1.52
C CYS A 143 12.49 4.12 2.30
N THR A 144 12.54 4.34 3.63
CA THR A 144 11.35 4.37 4.48
C THR A 144 10.56 5.68 4.30
N ASN A 145 11.26 6.82 4.16
CA ASN A 145 10.61 8.14 4.13
C ASN A 145 10.37 8.66 2.70
N TYR A 146 10.95 8.01 1.67
CA TYR A 146 10.85 8.39 0.26
C TYR A 146 9.42 8.71 -0.19
N LYS A 147 8.45 7.85 0.14
CA LYS A 147 7.07 8.00 -0.32
C LYS A 147 6.26 9.08 0.41
N ALA A 148 6.61 9.40 1.67
CA ALA A 148 5.80 10.26 2.52
C ALA A 148 6.27 11.73 2.47
N ASP A 149 7.58 11.97 2.55
CA ASP A 149 8.11 13.33 2.76
C ASP A 149 8.61 13.98 1.46
N PHE A 150 9.14 13.20 0.52
CA PHE A 150 9.76 13.76 -0.69
C PHE A 150 8.74 14.18 -1.75
N SER A 151 7.56 13.54 -1.76
CA SER A 151 6.45 13.93 -2.63
C SER A 151 5.98 15.37 -2.31
N ARG A 152 5.98 15.77 -1.02
CA ARG A 152 5.63 17.13 -0.58
C ARG A 152 6.68 18.19 -0.95
N ASP A 153 7.96 17.87 -0.91
CA ASP A 153 9.01 18.83 -1.28
C ASP A 153 9.21 18.95 -2.80
N VAL A 154 8.82 17.94 -3.58
CA VAL A 154 8.75 18.03 -5.05
C VAL A 154 7.70 19.06 -5.49
N GLU A 155 6.53 19.11 -4.85
CA GLU A 155 5.47 20.10 -5.14
C GLU A 155 5.92 21.55 -4.86
N LYS A 156 6.69 21.80 -3.80
CA LYS A 156 7.20 23.15 -3.49
C LYS A 156 8.11 23.72 -4.60
N ARG A 157 8.80 22.85 -5.35
CA ARG A 157 9.64 23.24 -6.49
C ARG A 157 8.83 23.59 -7.74
N VAL A 158 7.66 22.99 -7.93
CA VAL A 158 6.76 23.33 -9.06
C VAL A 158 6.06 24.67 -8.78
N GLY A 159 5.69 24.94 -7.53
CA GLY A 159 5.10 26.24 -7.14
C GLY A 159 6.08 27.43 -7.18
N SER A 160 7.38 27.20 -6.95
CA SER A 160 8.36 28.30 -6.86
C SER A 160 9.01 28.70 -8.19
N ARG A 161 8.94 27.84 -9.23
CA ARG A 161 9.57 28.14 -10.54
C ARG A 161 8.72 29.04 -11.45
N THR A 162 7.45 29.27 -11.13
CA THR A 162 6.55 30.13 -11.92
C THR A 162 6.72 31.63 -11.62
N SER A 163 7.50 32.02 -10.61
CA SER A 163 7.64 33.43 -10.20
C SER A 163 8.77 34.21 -10.93
N TYR A 164 9.75 33.53 -11.53
CA TYR A 164 10.94 34.20 -12.10
C TYR A 164 10.99 34.22 -13.64
N ALA A 165 9.87 33.99 -14.33
CA ALA A 165 9.81 34.06 -15.81
C ALA A 165 9.14 35.33 -16.36
N ASN A 166 8.63 36.24 -15.52
CA ASN A 166 7.86 37.42 -15.96
C ASN A 166 8.49 38.76 -15.51
N GLN A 167 9.79 38.96 -15.72
CA GLN A 167 10.39 40.28 -15.51
C GLN A 167 11.39 40.77 -16.58
N HIS A 168 11.42 40.14 -17.76
CA HIS A 168 12.30 40.57 -18.86
C HIS A 168 11.61 40.80 -20.22
N GLN A 169 10.36 41.29 -20.23
CA GLN A 169 9.74 41.80 -21.45
C GLN A 169 8.83 42.99 -21.18
N ARG A 170 9.39 44.14 -20.76
CA ARG A 170 8.83 45.49 -21.03
C ARG A 170 9.91 46.56 -20.89
N ILE A 171 10.68 46.77 -21.96
CA ILE A 171 11.29 48.08 -22.24
C ILE A 171 11.22 48.26 -23.75
N ASN A 172 10.27 49.10 -24.17
CA ASN A 172 10.32 49.86 -25.42
C ASN A 172 10.63 51.30 -25.04
#